data_AF-A0A251XFG4-F1
#
_entry.id   AF-A0A251XFG4-F1
#
_cell.length_a   1.000
_cell.length_b   1.000
_cell.length_c   1.000
_cell.angle_alpha   90.00
_cell.angle_beta   90.00
_cell.angle_gamma   90.00
#
_symmetry.space_group_name_H-M   'P 1'
#
loop_
_entity.id
_entity.type
_entity.pdbx_description
1 polymer ?
#
loop_
_entity_poly.entity_id
_entity_poly.type
_entity_poly.pdbx_seq_one_letter_code
_entity_poly.pdbx_strand_id
1 'polypeptide(L)'
;MNPLALEEFAALEQRHLFLTEQLADLTATRKDLLTIIDDIDRTMQGVFAAAFEDTRQAFDRVFPILFPGGTGSIHLTDPEQLLTTGIEVSVRPAGKRIERLSLLSGGERSLAAVALLIAIFTARPSPFYIMDEVEAALDDANLGRLLTILEQLRDTSQLIVITHQKRTMEIADALYGVSMRQDGVSAVVGQRVSRDARPDPAPASAGEDEPDGAPATEQEPAPRSRPPPDPRLRWAHGSPHPLVPLRRARGMFAKPTIDETTWDDLETALITADFGPDVTEATIDDLRQKVERYRTTDPRDLQRMLRESIEERLAKHDPTLKLSARPAVILVVGVNGVGKTTTIGKFAKFLRNYGRTVVVGAADTFRAAAVDQLATWADRAGAEIVRPQQPGQDPASVAFQTVEHAMRTGTEMVIIDTAGRLHTKGGLMDELSKIRRVVEKQSPIAEVLLVLDATTGQNGLAQAQAFIEHGGVTGLVITKLDGSAKGGFILNVQERTGIPIKLIGQGEGIGDLTGFTPHVFAQNLVG
;
A
#
# COMPACT_ATOMS: atom_id res chain seq x y z
N MET A 1 12.52 -72.64 -7.54
CA MET A 1 11.80 -71.43 -8.00
C MET A 1 11.48 -70.62 -6.75
N ASN A 2 11.87 -69.34 -6.66
CA ASN A 2 11.66 -68.51 -5.46
C ASN A 2 10.21 -67.99 -5.46
N PRO A 3 9.31 -68.43 -4.55
CA PRO A 3 7.90 -68.04 -4.57
C PRO A 3 7.69 -66.54 -4.30
N LEU A 4 8.58 -65.92 -3.53
CA LEU A 4 8.53 -64.49 -3.18
C LEU A 4 8.74 -63.59 -4.40
N ALA A 5 9.48 -64.06 -5.41
CA ALA A 5 9.74 -63.28 -6.62
C ALA A 5 8.48 -63.11 -7.50
N LEU A 6 7.55 -64.06 -7.44
CA LEU A 6 6.27 -63.98 -8.16
C LEU A 6 5.32 -62.98 -7.49
N GLU A 7 5.29 -62.95 -6.17
CA GLU A 7 4.49 -61.98 -5.40
C GLU A 7 5.04 -60.55 -5.56
N GLU A 8 6.37 -60.37 -5.50
CA GLU A 8 7.01 -59.07 -5.73
C GLU A 8 6.77 -58.58 -7.16
N PHE A 9 6.88 -59.45 -8.17
CA PHE A 9 6.58 -59.11 -9.56
C PHE A 9 5.13 -58.67 -9.73
N ALA A 10 4.17 -59.41 -9.17
CA ALA A 10 2.75 -59.05 -9.24
C ALA A 10 2.45 -57.71 -8.55
N ALA A 11 3.08 -57.42 -7.40
CA ALA A 11 2.93 -56.15 -6.69
C ALA A 11 3.54 -54.97 -7.49
N LEU A 12 4.68 -55.18 -8.13
CA LEU A 12 5.31 -54.20 -9.02
C LEU A 12 4.48 -53.94 -10.27
N GLU A 13 3.90 -54.98 -10.87
CA GLU A 13 3.01 -54.88 -12.02
C GLU A 13 1.73 -54.10 -11.68
N GLN A 14 1.11 -54.38 -10.54
CA GLN A 14 -0.04 -53.59 -10.05
C GLN A 14 0.32 -52.13 -9.78
N ARG A 15 1.48 -51.87 -9.18
CA ARG A 15 1.96 -50.49 -8.95
C ARG A 15 2.25 -49.76 -10.26
N HIS A 16 2.83 -50.44 -11.24
CA HIS A 16 3.08 -49.88 -12.57
C HIS A 16 1.77 -49.53 -13.26
N LEU A 17 0.76 -50.42 -13.20
CA LEU A 17 -0.56 -50.19 -13.77
C LEU A 17 -1.23 -48.95 -13.12
N PHE A 18 -1.25 -48.90 -11.79
CA PHE A 18 -1.79 -47.76 -11.03
C PHE A 18 -1.11 -46.43 -11.39
N LEU A 19 0.22 -46.40 -11.45
CA LEU A 19 0.95 -45.18 -11.81
C LEU A 19 0.72 -44.77 -13.26
N THR A 20 0.52 -45.73 -14.16
CA THR A 20 0.23 -45.47 -15.57
C THR A 20 -1.16 -44.87 -15.75
N GLU A 21 -2.16 -45.37 -15.01
CA GLU A 21 -3.51 -44.79 -14.97
C GLU A 21 -3.50 -43.37 -14.38
N GLN A 22 -2.79 -43.16 -13.28
CA GLN A 22 -2.63 -41.82 -12.67
C GLN A 22 -1.93 -40.83 -13.62
N LEU A 23 -0.91 -41.28 -14.35
CA LEU A 23 -0.23 -40.44 -15.34
C LEU A 23 -1.16 -40.08 -16.49
N ALA A 24 -1.97 -41.04 -16.95
CA ALA A 24 -2.94 -40.81 -18.01
C ALA A 24 -4.00 -39.78 -17.59
N ASP A 25 -4.51 -39.89 -16.37
CA ASP A 25 -5.50 -38.97 -15.80
C ASP A 25 -4.93 -37.54 -15.61
N LEU A 26 -3.69 -37.43 -15.09
CA LEU A 26 -3.00 -36.15 -14.99
C LEU A 26 -2.72 -35.52 -16.36
N THR A 27 -2.41 -36.34 -17.36
CA THR A 27 -2.16 -35.87 -18.73
C THR A 27 -3.46 -35.37 -19.38
N ALA A 28 -4.57 -36.07 -19.15
CA ALA A 28 -5.90 -35.65 -19.60
C ALA A 28 -6.30 -34.33 -18.92
N THR A 29 -6.18 -34.26 -17.59
CA THR A 29 -6.47 -33.04 -16.81
C THR A 29 -5.63 -31.85 -17.29
N ARG A 30 -4.33 -32.04 -17.54
CA ARG A 30 -3.47 -30.99 -18.09
C ARG A 30 -3.96 -30.50 -19.45
N LYS A 31 -4.36 -31.42 -20.33
CA LYS A 31 -4.89 -31.08 -21.65
C LYS A 31 -6.18 -30.25 -21.52
N ASP A 32 -7.09 -30.68 -20.66
CA ASP A 32 -8.35 -29.97 -20.43
C ASP A 32 -8.12 -28.55 -19.88
N LEU A 33 -7.21 -28.40 -18.92
CA LEU A 33 -6.82 -27.08 -18.41
C LEU A 33 -6.22 -26.19 -19.49
N LEU A 34 -5.39 -26.72 -20.39
CA LEU A 34 -4.84 -25.96 -21.51
C LEU A 34 -5.92 -25.52 -22.51
N THR A 35 -6.94 -26.36 -22.74
CA THR A 35 -8.09 -25.97 -23.56
C THR A 35 -8.90 -24.86 -22.91
N ILE A 36 -9.14 -24.93 -21.59
CA ILE A 36 -9.83 -23.87 -20.85
C ILE A 36 -9.04 -22.56 -20.92
N ILE A 37 -7.71 -22.60 -20.76
CA ILE A 37 -6.86 -21.41 -20.88
C ILE A 37 -7.02 -20.78 -22.27
N ASP A 38 -6.97 -21.58 -23.34
CA ASP A 38 -7.13 -21.09 -24.71
C ASP A 38 -8.52 -20.48 -24.98
N ASP A 39 -9.58 -21.05 -24.39
CA ASP A 39 -10.94 -20.50 -24.46
C ASP A 39 -11.06 -19.16 -23.71
N ILE A 40 -10.45 -19.06 -22.52
CA ILE A 40 -10.40 -17.82 -21.75
C ILE A 40 -9.59 -16.77 -22.50
N ASP A 41 -8.43 -17.12 -23.06
CA ASP A 41 -7.57 -16.22 -23.84
C ASP A 41 -8.31 -15.66 -25.05
N ARG A 42 -9.00 -16.49 -25.82
CA ARG A 42 -9.84 -16.03 -26.94
C ARG A 42 -10.95 -15.08 -26.50
N THR A 43 -11.59 -15.38 -25.37
CA THR A 43 -12.64 -14.52 -24.82
C THR A 43 -12.07 -13.17 -24.37
N MET A 44 -10.95 -13.18 -23.66
CA MET A 44 -10.26 -11.97 -23.21
C MET A 44 -9.82 -11.10 -24.39
N GLN A 45 -9.24 -11.70 -25.43
CA GLN A 45 -8.83 -10.99 -26.64
C GLN A 45 -10.03 -10.32 -27.32
N GLY A 46 -11.17 -11.01 -27.44
CA GLY A 46 -12.38 -10.45 -28.02
C GLY A 46 -12.95 -9.28 -27.21
N VAL A 47 -13.05 -9.45 -25.89
CA VAL A 47 -13.54 -8.40 -24.98
C VAL A 47 -12.61 -7.19 -24.99
N PHE A 48 -11.29 -7.41 -24.94
CA PHE A 48 -10.29 -6.34 -24.97
C PHE A 48 -10.34 -5.57 -26.29
N ALA A 49 -10.35 -6.27 -27.44
CA ALA A 49 -10.41 -5.62 -28.75
C ALA A 49 -11.65 -4.73 -28.90
N ALA A 50 -12.82 -5.24 -28.50
CA ALA A 50 -14.06 -4.47 -28.52
C ALA A 50 -13.99 -3.26 -27.58
N ALA A 51 -13.55 -3.45 -26.33
CA ALA A 51 -13.45 -2.37 -25.35
C ALA A 51 -12.43 -1.30 -25.76
N PHE A 52 -11.31 -1.69 -26.36
CA PHE A 52 -10.29 -0.78 -26.87
C PHE A 52 -10.85 0.07 -28.01
N GLU A 53 -11.55 -0.53 -28.97
CA GLU A 53 -12.14 0.19 -30.09
C GLU A 53 -13.23 1.17 -29.63
N ASP A 54 -14.11 0.76 -28.71
CA ASP A 54 -15.11 1.65 -28.11
C ASP A 54 -14.44 2.84 -27.41
N THR A 55 -13.39 2.56 -26.63
CA THR A 55 -12.60 3.60 -25.92
C THR A 55 -11.90 4.54 -26.89
N ARG A 56 -11.34 4.01 -27.99
CA ARG A 56 -10.67 4.80 -29.03
C ARG A 56 -11.65 5.79 -29.67
N GLN A 57 -12.84 5.31 -30.05
CA GLN A 57 -13.88 6.17 -30.62
C GLN A 57 -14.41 7.20 -29.61
N ALA A 58 -14.54 6.83 -28.33
CA ALA A 58 -14.92 7.77 -27.28
C ALA A 58 -13.83 8.84 -27.07
N PHE A 59 -12.56 8.44 -27.11
CA PHE A 59 -11.42 9.35 -26.96
C PHE A 59 -11.38 10.38 -28.09
N ASP A 60 -11.61 9.96 -29.34
CA ASP A 60 -11.69 10.85 -30.51
C ASP A 60 -12.79 11.93 -30.36
N ARG A 61 -13.86 11.63 -29.61
CA ARG A 61 -14.96 12.58 -29.33
C ARG A 61 -14.73 13.45 -28.10
N VAL A 62 -14.20 12.88 -27.03
CA VAL A 62 -14.00 13.55 -25.73
C VAL A 62 -12.81 14.51 -25.78
N PHE A 63 -11.74 14.11 -26.47
CA PHE A 63 -10.48 14.86 -26.45
C PHE A 63 -10.63 16.30 -26.98
N PRO A 64 -11.30 16.57 -28.12
CA PRO A 64 -11.49 17.95 -28.63
C PRO A 64 -12.34 18.84 -27.72
N ILE A 65 -13.22 18.26 -26.89
CA ILE A 65 -14.04 18.99 -25.92
C ILE A 65 -13.16 19.53 -24.80
N LEU A 66 -12.23 18.72 -24.31
CA LEU A 66 -11.25 19.11 -23.30
C LEU A 66 -10.14 20.01 -23.86
N PHE A 67 -9.77 19.83 -25.14
CA PHE A 67 -8.75 20.60 -25.86
C PHE A 67 -9.25 21.20 -27.18
N PRO A 68 -9.89 22.38 -27.15
CA PRO A 68 -10.30 23.09 -28.36
C PRO A 68 -9.10 23.37 -29.27
N GLY A 69 -9.12 22.84 -30.50
CA GLY A 69 -8.04 22.98 -31.49
C GLY A 69 -6.88 21.98 -31.34
N GLY A 70 -6.96 21.05 -30.38
CA GLY A 70 -6.05 19.91 -30.25
C GLY A 70 -6.63 18.61 -30.83
N THR A 71 -5.78 17.65 -31.13
CA THR A 71 -6.17 16.30 -31.57
C THR A 71 -5.49 15.24 -30.71
N GLY A 72 -6.20 14.20 -30.33
CA GLY A 72 -5.66 13.07 -29.58
C GLY A 72 -5.97 11.76 -30.30
N SER A 73 -5.15 10.74 -30.07
CA SER A 73 -5.43 9.36 -30.52
C SER A 73 -4.79 8.36 -29.56
N ILE A 74 -5.38 7.16 -29.48
CA ILE A 74 -4.82 6.03 -28.74
C ILE A 74 -4.53 4.88 -29.69
N HIS A 75 -3.40 4.20 -29.48
CA HIS A 75 -2.92 3.10 -30.31
C HIS A 75 -2.38 1.96 -29.44
N LEU A 76 -2.43 0.73 -29.94
CA LEU A 76 -1.77 -0.42 -29.32
C LEU A 76 -0.30 -0.44 -29.71
N THR A 77 0.58 -0.72 -28.76
CA THR A 77 2.03 -0.83 -29.04
C THR A 77 2.36 -2.08 -29.86
N ASP A 78 1.62 -3.17 -29.65
CA ASP A 78 1.70 -4.41 -30.42
C ASP A 78 0.28 -4.94 -30.73
N PRO A 79 -0.29 -4.58 -31.90
CA PRO A 79 -1.62 -5.01 -32.29
C PRO A 79 -1.77 -6.53 -32.48
N GLU A 80 -0.68 -7.28 -32.64
CA GLU A 80 -0.73 -8.72 -32.85
C GLU A 80 -0.79 -9.50 -31.52
N GLN A 81 -0.42 -8.87 -30.40
CA GLN A 81 -0.41 -9.48 -29.07
C GLN A 81 -1.31 -8.74 -28.07
N LEU A 82 -2.62 -8.89 -28.22
CA LEU A 82 -3.62 -8.16 -27.42
C LEU A 82 -3.54 -8.40 -25.89
N LEU A 83 -3.01 -9.54 -25.43
CA LEU A 83 -2.91 -9.85 -24.00
C LEU A 83 -1.66 -9.27 -23.32
N THR A 84 -0.66 -8.82 -24.10
CA THR A 84 0.62 -8.31 -23.61
C THR A 84 0.96 -6.91 -24.14
N THR A 85 0.16 -6.37 -25.05
CA THR A 85 0.34 -5.02 -25.62
C THR A 85 0.14 -3.93 -24.57
N GLY A 86 0.91 -2.84 -24.72
CA GLY A 86 0.63 -1.57 -24.08
C GLY A 86 -0.36 -0.71 -24.88
N ILE A 87 -0.84 0.36 -24.25
CA ILE A 87 -1.64 1.42 -24.87
C ILE A 87 -0.80 2.69 -24.89
N GLU A 88 -0.59 3.28 -26.06
CA GLU A 88 0.09 4.55 -26.24
C GLU A 88 -0.92 5.66 -26.54
N VAL A 89 -0.82 6.77 -25.80
CA VAL A 89 -1.65 7.95 -25.97
C VAL A 89 -0.81 9.05 -26.63
N SER A 90 -1.23 9.47 -27.81
CA SER A 90 -0.60 10.55 -28.58
C SER A 90 -1.51 11.77 -28.60
N VAL A 91 -0.95 12.92 -28.22
CA VAL A 91 -1.70 14.17 -28.11
C VAL A 91 -0.99 15.28 -28.89
N ARG A 92 -1.78 16.10 -29.58
CA ARG A 92 -1.32 17.30 -30.26
C ARG A 92 -2.11 18.51 -29.75
N PRO A 93 -1.50 19.35 -28.90
CA PRO A 93 -2.11 20.62 -28.48
C PRO A 93 -2.24 21.61 -29.65
N ALA A 94 -3.13 22.60 -29.51
CA ALA A 94 -3.35 23.63 -30.52
C ALA A 94 -2.04 24.36 -30.89
N GLY A 95 -1.65 24.28 -32.18
CA GLY A 95 -0.46 24.94 -32.71
C GLY A 95 0.89 24.24 -32.46
N LYS A 96 0.92 23.07 -31.79
CA LYS A 96 2.15 22.31 -31.51
C LYS A 96 2.28 21.04 -32.38
N ARG A 97 3.45 20.40 -32.33
CA ARG A 97 3.70 19.07 -32.94
C ARG A 97 3.06 17.97 -32.08
N ILE A 98 2.89 16.78 -32.65
CA ILE A 98 2.40 15.59 -31.92
C ILE A 98 3.46 15.21 -30.89
N GLU A 99 3.06 15.05 -29.63
CA GLU A 99 3.92 14.64 -28.53
C GLU A 99 3.32 13.42 -27.83
N ARG A 100 4.18 12.49 -27.38
CA ARG A 100 3.78 11.37 -26.54
C ARG A 100 3.40 11.90 -25.16
N LEU A 101 2.49 11.22 -24.46
CA LEU A 101 2.04 11.64 -23.12
C LEU A 101 3.20 11.81 -22.10
N SER A 102 4.30 11.08 -22.28
CA SER A 102 5.54 11.19 -21.49
C SER A 102 6.34 12.47 -21.73
N LEU A 103 6.10 13.17 -22.83
CA LEU A 103 6.83 14.37 -23.27
C LEU A 103 6.04 15.67 -23.02
N LEU A 104 4.81 15.58 -22.52
CA LEU A 104 3.93 16.73 -22.25
C LEU A 104 4.28 17.43 -20.92
N SER A 105 3.92 18.72 -20.82
CA SER A 105 3.99 19.46 -19.55
C SER A 105 3.08 18.85 -18.47
N GLY A 106 3.34 19.14 -17.19
CA GLY A 106 2.61 18.52 -16.06
C GLY A 106 1.09 18.69 -16.12
N GLY A 107 0.60 19.85 -16.57
CA GLY A 107 -0.83 20.11 -16.74
C GLY A 107 -1.44 19.44 -17.97
N GLU A 108 -0.73 19.45 -19.10
CA GLU A 108 -1.16 18.77 -20.34
C GLU A 108 -1.24 17.24 -20.15
N ARG A 109 -0.32 16.68 -19.34
CA ARG A 109 -0.31 15.25 -18.99
C ARG A 109 -1.51 14.84 -18.13
N SER A 110 -1.82 15.62 -17.09
CA SER A 110 -3.00 15.35 -16.22
C SER A 110 -4.29 15.41 -17.03
N LEU A 111 -4.40 16.37 -17.95
CA LEU A 111 -5.57 16.52 -18.81
C LEU A 111 -5.72 15.40 -19.84
N ALA A 112 -4.62 14.95 -20.46
CA ALA A 112 -4.65 13.81 -21.37
C ALA A 112 -5.08 12.52 -20.64
N ALA A 113 -4.63 12.35 -19.39
CA ALA A 113 -5.06 11.23 -18.54
C ALA A 113 -6.55 11.31 -18.18
N VAL A 114 -7.05 12.49 -17.80
CA VAL A 114 -8.48 12.74 -17.54
C VAL A 114 -9.31 12.47 -18.80
N ALA A 115 -8.86 12.91 -19.97
CA ALA A 115 -9.52 12.63 -21.25
C ALA A 115 -9.62 11.12 -21.54
N LEU A 116 -8.57 10.35 -21.24
CA LEU A 116 -8.57 8.91 -21.39
C LEU A 116 -9.54 8.23 -20.42
N LEU A 117 -9.53 8.63 -19.15
CA LEU A 117 -10.44 8.09 -18.14
C LEU A 117 -11.90 8.35 -18.52
N ILE A 118 -12.22 9.56 -18.96
CA ILE A 118 -13.57 9.90 -19.42
C ILE A 118 -13.96 9.09 -20.66
N ALA A 119 -13.04 8.91 -21.62
CA ALA A 119 -13.30 8.11 -22.80
C ALA A 119 -13.65 6.66 -22.43
N ILE A 120 -12.96 6.08 -21.44
CA ILE A 120 -13.28 4.75 -20.90
C ILE A 120 -14.69 4.74 -20.30
N PHE A 121 -15.02 5.74 -19.46
CA PHE A 121 -16.34 5.83 -18.83
C PHE A 121 -17.48 6.04 -19.83
N THR A 122 -17.23 6.79 -20.91
CA THR A 122 -18.21 7.01 -21.97
C THR A 122 -18.37 5.78 -22.85
N ALA A 123 -17.29 5.04 -23.11
CA ALA A 123 -17.33 3.81 -23.89
C ALA A 123 -18.05 2.67 -23.16
N ARG A 124 -17.89 2.58 -21.83
CA ARG A 124 -18.50 1.56 -20.99
C ARG A 124 -19.14 2.23 -19.76
N PRO A 125 -20.35 2.79 -19.91
CA PRO A 125 -21.02 3.46 -18.82
C PRO A 125 -21.31 2.50 -17.67
N SER A 126 -20.81 2.84 -16.48
CA SER A 126 -21.16 2.20 -15.22
C SER A 126 -22.43 2.83 -14.64
N PRO A 127 -23.32 2.07 -13.99
CA PRO A 127 -24.49 2.65 -13.30
C PRO A 127 -24.09 3.66 -12.20
N PHE A 128 -22.85 3.59 -11.71
CA PHE A 128 -22.36 4.40 -10.61
C PHE A 128 -20.86 4.69 -10.72
N TYR A 129 -20.46 5.90 -10.33
CA TYR A 129 -19.08 6.39 -10.33
C TYR A 129 -18.71 7.05 -9.00
N ILE A 130 -17.49 6.80 -8.51
CA ILE A 130 -16.86 7.54 -7.41
C ILE A 130 -15.62 8.24 -7.97
N MET A 131 -15.51 9.54 -7.73
CA MET A 131 -14.39 10.36 -8.17
C MET A 131 -13.82 11.09 -6.95
N ASP A 132 -12.54 10.89 -6.66
CA ASP A 132 -11.85 11.53 -5.53
C ASP A 132 -10.81 12.53 -6.03
N GLU A 133 -11.11 13.82 -5.85
CA GLU A 133 -10.26 14.96 -6.23
C GLU A 133 -9.68 14.91 -7.66
N VAL A 134 -10.44 14.34 -8.61
CA VAL A 134 -10.01 14.15 -10.01
C VAL A 134 -9.69 15.46 -10.72
N GLU A 135 -10.21 16.57 -10.23
CA GLU A 135 -10.03 17.91 -10.77
C GLU A 135 -8.93 18.73 -10.06
N ALA A 136 -8.28 18.23 -9.01
CA ALA A 136 -7.34 19.00 -8.19
C ALA A 136 -6.14 19.56 -8.97
N ALA A 137 -5.79 18.94 -10.09
CA ALA A 137 -4.69 19.36 -10.96
C ALA A 137 -5.13 20.24 -12.14
N LEU A 138 -6.40 20.62 -12.23
CA LEU A 138 -6.96 21.38 -13.36
C LEU A 138 -7.05 22.88 -13.05
N ASP A 139 -6.83 23.70 -14.09
CA ASP A 139 -7.10 25.14 -14.04
C ASP A 139 -8.60 25.43 -14.25
N ASP A 140 -9.02 26.68 -14.01
CA ASP A 140 -10.44 27.08 -14.08
C ASP A 140 -11.09 26.85 -15.45
N ALA A 141 -10.32 26.95 -16.53
CA ALA A 141 -10.83 26.77 -17.89
C ALA A 141 -11.09 25.29 -18.19
N ASN A 142 -10.18 24.42 -17.77
CA ASN A 142 -10.28 22.99 -17.93
C ASN A 142 -11.27 22.35 -16.94
N LEU A 143 -11.37 22.89 -15.72
CA LEU A 143 -12.39 22.52 -14.76
C LEU A 143 -13.79 22.70 -15.37
N GLY A 144 -14.06 23.84 -16.01
CA GLY A 144 -15.34 24.08 -16.68
C GLY A 144 -15.70 23.01 -17.73
N ARG A 145 -14.70 22.51 -18.48
CA ARG A 145 -14.91 21.47 -19.51
C ARG A 145 -15.15 20.10 -18.89
N LEU A 146 -14.43 19.77 -17.81
CA LEU A 146 -14.69 18.56 -17.04
C LEU A 146 -16.12 18.56 -16.49
N LEU A 147 -16.59 19.69 -15.96
CA LEU A 147 -17.95 19.81 -15.44
C LEU A 147 -19.02 19.54 -16.51
N THR A 148 -18.83 20.01 -17.75
CA THR A 148 -19.74 19.68 -18.87
C THR A 148 -19.87 18.18 -19.10
N ILE A 149 -18.76 17.44 -18.97
CA ILE A 149 -18.75 15.98 -19.14
C ILE A 149 -19.42 15.29 -17.95
N LEU A 150 -19.16 15.75 -16.73
CA LEU A 150 -19.83 15.22 -15.53
C LEU A 150 -21.35 15.43 -15.60
N GLU A 151 -21.82 16.57 -16.12
CA GLU A 151 -23.24 16.81 -16.35
C GLU A 151 -23.83 15.83 -17.38
N GLN A 152 -23.09 15.47 -18.44
CA GLN A 152 -23.53 14.46 -19.41
C GLN A 152 -23.55 13.05 -18.82
N LEU A 153 -22.55 12.68 -18.02
CA LEU A 153 -22.51 11.37 -17.36
C LEU A 153 -23.65 11.22 -16.33
N ARG A 154 -24.04 12.31 -15.67
CA ARG A 154 -25.16 12.34 -14.72
C ARG A 154 -26.48 11.91 -15.35
N ASP A 155 -26.69 12.15 -16.64
CA ASP A 155 -27.94 11.79 -17.31
C ASP A 155 -28.20 10.28 -17.32
N THR A 156 -27.15 9.47 -17.21
CA THR A 156 -27.23 8.01 -17.33
C THR A 156 -26.65 7.26 -16.12
N SER A 157 -25.94 7.95 -15.24
CA SER A 157 -25.14 7.33 -14.16
C SER A 157 -25.17 8.17 -12.89
N GLN A 158 -25.15 7.50 -11.73
CA GLN A 158 -25.03 8.20 -10.45
C GLN A 158 -23.56 8.54 -10.16
N LEU A 159 -23.30 9.77 -9.73
CA LEU A 159 -21.95 10.28 -9.47
C LEU A 159 -21.80 10.66 -8.00
N ILE A 160 -20.75 10.15 -7.34
CA ILE A 160 -20.25 10.68 -6.07
C ILE A 160 -18.89 11.31 -6.33
N VAL A 161 -18.79 12.61 -6.08
CA VAL A 161 -17.56 13.37 -6.29
C VAL A 161 -17.09 13.93 -4.94
N ILE A 162 -15.90 13.53 -4.51
CA ILE A 162 -15.21 14.09 -3.36
C ILE A 162 -14.34 15.23 -3.88
N THR A 163 -14.63 16.45 -3.41
CA THR A 163 -14.01 17.65 -3.97
C THR A 163 -13.95 18.79 -2.96
N HIS A 164 -12.95 19.65 -3.12
CA HIS A 164 -12.87 20.96 -2.47
C HIS A 164 -13.10 22.13 -3.47
N GLN A 165 -13.41 21.83 -4.73
CA GLN A 165 -13.60 22.81 -5.80
C GLN A 165 -15.03 23.34 -5.83
N LYS A 166 -15.19 24.67 -5.65
CA LYS A 166 -16.49 25.33 -5.59
C LYS A 166 -17.35 25.09 -6.84
N ARG A 167 -16.76 25.16 -8.03
CA ARG A 167 -17.49 24.98 -9.30
C ARG A 167 -18.03 23.54 -9.47
N THR A 168 -17.30 22.54 -8.96
CA THR A 168 -17.79 21.16 -8.91
C THR A 168 -18.95 21.02 -7.94
N MET A 169 -18.87 21.69 -6.77
CA MET A 169 -19.97 21.70 -5.80
C MET A 169 -21.23 22.37 -6.35
N GLU A 170 -21.10 23.42 -7.17
CA GLU A 170 -22.21 24.18 -7.75
C GLU A 170 -23.07 23.37 -8.75
N ILE A 171 -22.51 22.31 -9.35
CA ILE A 171 -23.27 21.44 -10.28
C ILE A 171 -23.91 20.23 -9.59
N ALA A 172 -23.60 19.99 -8.31
CA ALA A 172 -24.09 18.84 -7.57
C ALA A 172 -25.58 18.97 -7.20
N ASP A 173 -26.31 17.86 -7.26
CA ASP A 173 -27.73 17.82 -6.83
C ASP A 173 -27.85 17.80 -5.29
N ALA A 174 -26.84 17.24 -4.63
CA ALA A 174 -26.70 17.22 -3.18
C ALA A 174 -25.24 17.38 -2.77
N LEU A 175 -25.03 18.18 -1.73
CA LEU A 175 -23.73 18.40 -1.09
C LEU A 175 -23.76 17.76 0.29
N TYR A 176 -22.78 16.90 0.55
CA TYR A 176 -22.52 16.33 1.87
C TYR A 176 -21.18 16.86 2.36
N GLY A 177 -21.22 17.68 3.40
CA GLY A 177 -20.05 18.26 4.04
C GLY A 177 -19.92 17.79 5.47
N VAL A 178 -18.70 17.75 5.98
CA VAL A 178 -18.47 17.63 7.42
C VAL A 178 -18.19 19.03 7.95
N SER A 179 -19.08 19.52 8.81
CA SER A 179 -18.93 20.82 9.47
C SER A 179 -18.59 20.60 10.94
N MET A 180 -17.58 21.30 11.43
CA MET A 180 -17.24 21.33 12.85
C MET A 180 -18.18 22.31 13.55
N ARG A 181 -19.01 21.80 14.46
CA ARG A 181 -19.79 22.65 15.37
C ARG A 181 -18.87 23.26 16.43
N GLN A 182 -19.31 24.33 17.09
CA GLN A 182 -18.52 25.05 18.10
C GLN A 182 -18.13 24.20 19.32
N ASP A 183 -18.78 23.06 19.51
CA ASP A 183 -18.50 22.06 20.54
C ASP A 183 -17.40 21.05 20.14
N GLY A 184 -16.82 21.18 18.93
CA GLY A 184 -15.75 20.32 18.44
C GLY A 184 -16.23 18.96 17.90
N VAL A 185 -17.55 18.72 17.84
CA VAL A 185 -18.12 17.51 17.26
C VAL A 185 -18.34 17.73 15.76
N SER A 186 -17.76 16.85 14.94
CA SER A 186 -18.00 16.83 13.50
C SER A 186 -19.44 16.40 13.22
N ALA A 187 -20.24 17.28 12.60
CA ALA A 187 -21.57 16.96 12.15
C ALA A 187 -21.56 16.82 10.62
N VAL A 188 -22.14 15.74 10.12
CA VAL A 188 -22.42 15.61 8.68
C VAL A 188 -23.60 16.53 8.35
N VAL A 189 -23.38 17.44 7.40
CA VAL A 189 -24.38 18.36 6.88
C VAL A 189 -24.67 17.94 5.45
N GLY A 190 -25.91 17.54 5.19
CA GLY A 190 -26.41 17.30 3.84
C GLY A 190 -27.30 18.45 3.39
N GLN A 191 -27.01 19.05 2.24
CA GLN A 191 -27.86 20.05 1.60
C GLN A 191 -28.18 19.63 0.17
N ARG A 192 -29.46 19.48 -0.16
CA ARG A 192 -29.90 19.40 -1.55
C ARG A 192 -29.82 20.79 -2.18
N VAL A 193 -29.19 20.88 -3.34
CA VAL A 193 -29.02 22.14 -4.06
C VAL A 193 -30.19 22.27 -5.03
N SER A 194 -31.27 22.96 -4.61
CA SER A 194 -32.43 23.17 -5.49
C SER A 194 -32.08 24.11 -6.64
N ARG A 195 -32.17 23.62 -7.88
CA ARG A 195 -32.24 24.47 -9.09
C ARG A 195 -33.71 24.81 -9.36
N ASP A 196 -34.15 25.95 -8.85
CA ASP A 196 -35.45 26.62 -9.06
C ASP A 196 -36.75 25.92 -8.60
N ALA A 197 -37.64 26.74 -8.06
CA ALA A 197 -38.94 26.36 -7.49
C ALA A 197 -39.91 25.75 -8.51
N ARG A 198 -40.37 24.53 -8.22
CA ARG A 198 -41.75 24.09 -8.51
C ARG A 198 -42.34 23.50 -7.22
N PRO A 199 -43.57 23.87 -6.83
CA PRO A 199 -44.14 23.38 -5.59
C PRO A 199 -44.49 21.90 -5.71
N ASP A 200 -43.89 21.08 -4.86
CA ASP A 200 -44.36 19.72 -4.57
C ASP A 200 -45.77 19.79 -3.96
N PRO A 201 -46.70 18.90 -4.33
CA PRO A 201 -47.77 18.53 -3.41
C PRO A 201 -47.19 17.63 -2.30
N ALA A 202 -47.55 17.99 -1.07
CA ALA A 202 -47.10 17.44 0.22
C ALA A 202 -47.21 15.90 0.37
N PRO A 203 -46.44 15.31 1.31
CA PRO A 203 -46.29 13.87 1.46
C PRO A 203 -47.46 13.22 2.22
N ALA A 204 -47.78 11.97 1.87
CA ALA A 204 -48.61 11.09 2.68
C ALA A 204 -47.73 10.30 3.66
N SER A 205 -48.10 10.36 4.93
CA SER A 205 -47.53 9.65 6.08
C SER A 205 -47.88 8.15 6.11
N ALA A 206 -46.90 7.31 6.43
CA ALA A 206 -47.00 6.02 7.14
C ALA A 206 -45.56 5.50 7.27
N GLY A 207 -45.06 4.92 8.35
CA GLY A 207 -45.57 4.53 9.66
C GLY A 207 -44.36 3.90 10.37
N GLU A 208 -44.28 4.12 11.68
CA GLU A 208 -43.25 3.56 12.56
C GLU A 208 -43.36 2.03 12.62
N ASP A 209 -42.23 1.34 12.66
CA ASP A 209 -42.09 0.06 13.36
C ASP A 209 -40.61 -0.17 13.75
N GLU A 210 -40.37 -0.28 15.04
CA GLU A 210 -39.14 -0.83 15.64
C GLU A 210 -39.03 -2.34 15.34
N PRO A 211 -37.82 -2.91 15.48
CA PRO A 211 -37.76 -3.96 16.48
C PRO A 211 -36.54 -3.89 17.42
N ASP A 212 -36.87 -4.22 18.66
CA ASP A 212 -36.06 -4.52 19.83
C ASP A 212 -35.20 -5.80 19.66
N GLY A 213 -34.10 -5.91 20.41
CA GLY A 213 -33.35 -7.16 20.59
C GLY A 213 -31.83 -7.06 20.66
N ALA A 214 -31.29 -6.63 21.82
CA ALA A 214 -29.90 -6.83 22.19
C ALA A 214 -29.61 -8.29 22.62
N PRO A 215 -28.33 -8.72 22.58
CA PRO A 215 -27.82 -9.46 23.74
C PRO A 215 -26.43 -9.03 24.25
N ALA A 216 -26.38 -8.92 25.58
CA ALA A 216 -25.34 -9.27 26.56
C ALA A 216 -23.84 -9.14 26.23
N THR A 217 -23.20 -8.28 27.03
CA THR A 217 -21.76 -8.07 27.23
C THR A 217 -21.15 -9.16 28.11
N GLU A 218 -20.10 -9.85 27.65
CA GLU A 218 -19.22 -10.70 28.46
C GLU A 218 -18.02 -9.89 28.97
N GLN A 219 -17.82 -9.87 30.29
CA GLN A 219 -16.70 -9.21 30.98
C GLN A 219 -15.50 -10.15 31.13
N GLU A 220 -14.33 -9.78 30.61
CA GLU A 220 -13.05 -10.44 30.91
C GLU A 220 -12.50 -10.00 32.29
N PRO A 221 -11.89 -10.91 33.08
CA PRO A 221 -11.31 -10.58 34.38
C PRO A 221 -9.90 -9.97 34.29
N ALA A 222 -9.59 -9.09 35.26
CA ALA A 222 -8.34 -8.33 35.36
C ALA A 222 -7.06 -9.21 35.58
N PRO A 223 -5.87 -8.79 35.07
CA PRO A 223 -4.65 -9.56 35.18
C PRO A 223 -3.95 -9.37 36.54
N ARG A 224 -3.37 -10.46 37.06
CA ARG A 224 -2.50 -10.47 38.24
C ARG A 224 -1.07 -10.00 37.89
N SER A 225 -0.46 -9.26 38.81
CA SER A 225 0.90 -8.70 38.69
C SER A 225 2.01 -9.76 38.68
N ARG A 226 3.02 -9.55 37.85
CA ARG A 226 4.31 -10.29 37.83
C ARG A 226 5.47 -9.31 38.08
N PRO A 227 6.61 -9.78 38.65
CA PRO A 227 7.76 -8.95 38.98
C PRO A 227 8.50 -8.47 37.71
N PRO A 228 9.30 -7.40 37.80
CA PRO A 228 9.92 -6.78 36.61
C PRO A 228 11.00 -7.68 36.00
N PRO A 229 11.07 -7.80 34.66
CA PRO A 229 12.16 -8.53 34.00
C PRO A 229 13.38 -7.64 33.72
N ASP A 230 14.52 -8.31 33.70
CA ASP A 230 15.92 -7.89 33.51
C ASP A 230 16.15 -6.88 32.34
N PRO A 231 17.01 -5.86 32.51
CA PRO A 231 17.35 -4.85 31.48
C PRO A 231 18.10 -5.36 30.23
N ARG A 232 18.23 -6.69 30.00
CA ARG A 232 18.96 -7.25 28.85
C ARG A 232 18.25 -8.38 28.10
N LEU A 233 16.97 -8.22 27.79
CA LEU A 233 16.24 -9.26 27.04
C LEU A 233 16.47 -9.18 25.52
N ARG A 234 17.16 -10.18 24.97
CA ARG A 234 17.15 -10.54 23.55
C ARG A 234 15.74 -10.99 23.15
N TRP A 235 15.23 -10.49 22.03
CA TRP A 235 13.86 -10.71 21.57
C TRP A 235 13.65 -12.13 21.02
N ALA A 236 12.59 -12.79 21.48
CA ALA A 236 12.08 -14.01 20.86
C ALA A 236 11.05 -13.64 19.79
N HIS A 237 11.23 -14.17 18.59
CA HIS A 237 10.40 -13.93 17.42
C HIS A 237 9.01 -14.56 17.60
N GLY A 238 7.95 -13.74 17.45
CA GLY A 238 6.60 -14.26 17.24
C GLY A 238 6.49 -14.93 15.86
N SER A 239 5.63 -15.94 15.73
CA SER A 239 5.40 -16.64 14.46
C SER A 239 4.85 -15.67 13.40
N PRO A 240 5.48 -15.55 12.21
CA PRO A 240 5.02 -14.65 11.16
C PRO A 240 3.80 -15.20 10.42
N HIS A 241 2.94 -14.30 9.94
CA HIS A 241 1.99 -14.62 8.88
C HIS A 241 2.75 -14.77 7.54
N PRO A 242 2.34 -15.68 6.63
CA PRO A 242 3.09 -15.95 5.40
C PRO A 242 3.06 -14.75 4.45
N LEU A 243 4.25 -14.32 4.00
CA LEU A 243 4.38 -13.40 2.86
C LEU A 243 3.99 -14.12 1.56
N VAL A 244 3.63 -13.35 0.52
CA VAL A 244 3.45 -13.92 -0.83
C VAL A 244 4.83 -14.37 -1.37
N PRO A 245 5.08 -15.68 -1.58
CA PRO A 245 6.36 -16.16 -2.06
C PRO A 245 6.62 -15.72 -3.50
N LEU A 246 7.88 -15.76 -3.96
CA LEU A 246 8.23 -15.64 -5.39
C LEU A 246 7.57 -16.77 -6.22
N ARG A 247 6.28 -16.64 -6.56
CA ARG A 247 5.46 -17.70 -7.19
C ARG A 247 6.00 -18.14 -8.56
N ARG A 248 6.64 -17.24 -9.31
CA ARG A 248 7.28 -17.55 -10.61
C ARG A 248 8.63 -18.28 -10.48
N ALA A 249 9.30 -18.19 -9.33
CA ALA A 249 10.57 -18.89 -9.11
C ALA A 249 10.41 -20.37 -8.72
N ARG A 250 9.23 -20.80 -8.27
CA ARG A 250 9.00 -22.22 -7.95
C ARG A 250 9.15 -23.16 -9.15
N GLY A 251 8.81 -22.71 -10.36
CA GLY A 251 8.92 -23.51 -11.58
C GLY A 251 10.36 -23.67 -12.08
N MET A 252 11.19 -22.64 -11.95
CA MET A 252 12.60 -22.71 -12.38
C MET A 252 13.44 -23.61 -11.47
N PHE A 253 13.14 -23.64 -10.16
CA PHE A 253 13.85 -24.51 -9.22
C PHE A 253 13.46 -25.99 -9.31
N ALA A 254 12.53 -26.34 -10.21
CA ALA A 254 12.17 -27.72 -10.54
C ALA A 254 12.93 -28.28 -11.77
N LYS A 255 13.75 -27.45 -12.45
CA LYS A 255 14.61 -27.90 -13.56
C LYS A 255 15.67 -28.89 -13.05
N PRO A 256 16.18 -29.82 -13.89
CA PRO A 256 17.18 -30.80 -13.48
C PRO A 256 18.58 -30.20 -13.29
N THR A 257 18.91 -29.11 -14.00
CA THR A 257 20.21 -28.43 -13.93
C THR A 257 20.07 -26.92 -14.12
N ILE A 258 21.03 -26.16 -13.59
CA ILE A 258 21.17 -24.71 -13.84
C ILE A 258 21.68 -24.49 -15.28
N ASP A 259 20.98 -23.66 -16.05
CA ASP A 259 21.34 -23.25 -17.42
C ASP A 259 21.14 -21.73 -17.62
N GLU A 260 21.45 -21.18 -18.80
CA GLU A 260 21.25 -19.74 -19.07
C GLU A 260 19.79 -19.30 -18.90
N THR A 261 18.83 -20.13 -19.30
CA THR A 261 17.40 -19.81 -19.12
C THR A 261 17.01 -19.70 -17.65
N THR A 262 17.69 -20.42 -16.76
CA THR A 262 17.48 -20.34 -15.32
C THR A 262 17.88 -18.97 -14.77
N TRP A 263 18.93 -18.35 -15.32
CA TRP A 263 19.36 -17.01 -14.94
C TRP A 263 18.40 -15.93 -15.44
N ASP A 264 17.96 -16.02 -16.69
CA ASP A 264 16.98 -15.09 -17.28
C ASP A 264 15.64 -15.15 -16.54
N ASP A 265 15.18 -16.36 -16.21
CA ASP A 265 13.98 -16.59 -15.42
C ASP A 265 14.13 -15.94 -14.03
N LEU A 266 15.28 -16.14 -13.37
CA LEU A 266 15.57 -15.61 -12.03
C LEU A 266 15.60 -14.07 -12.04
N GLU A 267 16.25 -13.47 -13.03
CA GLU A 267 16.26 -12.02 -13.23
C GLU A 267 14.85 -11.45 -13.36
N THR A 268 14.05 -12.05 -14.24
CA THR A 268 12.67 -11.67 -14.46
C THR A 268 11.85 -11.76 -13.16
N ALA A 269 12.07 -12.82 -12.38
CA ALA A 269 11.38 -13.03 -11.11
C ALA A 269 11.76 -11.97 -10.06
N LEU A 270 13.04 -11.63 -9.94
CA LEU A 270 13.53 -10.60 -9.01
C LEU A 270 13.03 -9.20 -9.40
N ILE A 271 13.07 -8.84 -10.68
CA ILE A 271 12.53 -7.56 -11.17
C ILE A 271 11.03 -7.46 -10.90
N THR A 272 10.28 -8.52 -11.20
CA THR A 272 8.83 -8.58 -10.97
C THR A 272 8.47 -8.44 -9.49
N ALA A 273 9.36 -8.87 -8.58
CA ALA A 273 9.19 -8.73 -7.14
C ALA A 273 9.65 -7.37 -6.58
N ASP A 274 9.88 -6.36 -7.43
CA ASP A 274 10.35 -5.01 -7.10
C ASP A 274 11.74 -4.95 -6.44
N PHE A 275 12.65 -5.89 -6.72
CA PHE A 275 14.05 -5.75 -6.32
C PHE A 275 14.71 -4.54 -7.02
N GLY A 276 14.23 -4.17 -8.21
CA GLY A 276 14.85 -3.16 -9.07
C GLY A 276 16.08 -3.69 -9.80
N PRO A 277 16.52 -3.01 -10.88
CA PRO A 277 17.58 -3.52 -11.76
C PRO A 277 18.92 -3.67 -11.03
N ASP A 278 19.38 -2.63 -10.35
CA ASP A 278 20.71 -2.62 -9.70
C ASP A 278 20.88 -3.74 -8.65
N VAL A 279 19.87 -3.94 -7.81
CA VAL A 279 19.88 -4.99 -6.77
C VAL A 279 19.77 -6.38 -7.41
N THR A 280 19.00 -6.50 -8.50
CA THR A 280 18.85 -7.75 -9.23
C THR A 280 20.17 -8.16 -9.88
N GLU A 281 20.80 -7.26 -10.63
CA GLU A 281 22.11 -7.48 -11.27
C GLU A 281 23.15 -7.89 -10.22
N ALA A 282 23.28 -7.12 -9.14
CA ALA A 282 24.23 -7.41 -8.08
C ALA A 282 23.94 -8.73 -7.35
N THR A 283 22.67 -9.16 -7.28
CA THR A 283 22.29 -10.46 -6.68
C THR A 283 22.62 -11.61 -7.63
N ILE A 284 22.34 -11.46 -8.92
CA ILE A 284 22.67 -12.47 -9.94
C ILE A 284 24.18 -12.66 -10.05
N ASP A 285 24.95 -11.58 -10.07
CA ASP A 285 26.41 -11.66 -10.15
C ASP A 285 27.01 -12.41 -8.95
N ASP A 286 26.53 -12.11 -7.73
CA ASP A 286 26.92 -12.83 -6.51
C ASP A 286 26.58 -14.32 -6.60
N LEU A 287 25.38 -14.65 -7.10
CA LEU A 287 24.96 -16.04 -7.27
C LEU A 287 25.75 -16.77 -8.35
N ARG A 288 26.03 -16.14 -9.49
CA ARG A 288 26.87 -16.72 -10.55
C ARG A 288 28.27 -17.04 -10.03
N GLN A 289 28.89 -16.12 -9.29
CA GLN A 289 30.19 -16.36 -8.64
C GLN A 289 30.13 -17.50 -7.62
N LYS A 290 29.07 -17.58 -6.81
CA LYS A 290 28.87 -18.69 -5.85
C LYS A 290 28.68 -20.03 -6.57
N VAL A 291 27.87 -20.07 -7.63
CA VAL A 291 27.65 -21.29 -8.43
C VAL A 291 28.95 -21.77 -9.06
N GLU A 292 29.75 -20.87 -9.66
CA GLU A 292 31.05 -21.22 -10.23
C GLU A 292 32.03 -21.73 -9.17
N ARG A 293 32.11 -21.04 -8.02
CA ARG A 293 33.00 -21.40 -6.91
C ARG A 293 32.67 -22.77 -6.30
N TYR A 294 31.38 -23.05 -6.09
CA TYR A 294 30.92 -24.31 -5.48
C TYR A 294 30.68 -25.42 -6.50
N ARG A 295 30.72 -25.10 -7.80
CA ARG A 295 30.45 -26.02 -8.93
C ARG A 295 29.13 -26.78 -8.77
N THR A 296 28.10 -26.10 -8.24
CA THR A 296 26.77 -26.71 -8.12
C THR A 296 26.02 -26.63 -9.45
N THR A 297 25.23 -27.65 -9.72
CA THR A 297 24.30 -27.69 -10.86
C THR A 297 22.86 -27.86 -10.40
N ASP A 298 22.59 -28.00 -9.10
CA ASP A 298 21.24 -28.24 -8.55
C ASP A 298 20.52 -26.90 -8.32
N PRO A 299 19.35 -26.65 -8.94
CA PRO A 299 18.59 -25.42 -8.71
C PRO A 299 18.11 -25.23 -7.26
N ARG A 300 18.02 -26.29 -6.44
CA ARG A 300 17.72 -26.17 -5.01
C ARG A 300 18.87 -25.55 -4.22
N ASP A 301 20.11 -25.83 -4.64
CA ASP A 301 21.27 -25.14 -4.09
C ASP A 301 21.25 -23.65 -4.47
N LEU A 302 20.88 -23.32 -5.72
CA LEU A 302 20.71 -21.94 -6.16
C LEU A 302 19.65 -21.20 -5.33
N GLN A 303 18.51 -21.83 -5.06
CA GLN A 303 17.46 -21.26 -4.20
C GLN A 303 17.97 -20.99 -2.78
N ARG A 304 18.73 -21.94 -2.19
CA ARG A 304 19.35 -21.75 -0.87
C ARG A 304 20.36 -20.60 -0.90
N MET A 305 21.21 -20.53 -1.91
CA MET A 305 22.20 -19.46 -2.07
C MET A 305 21.53 -18.08 -2.23
N LEU A 306 20.42 -18.01 -2.97
CA LEU A 306 19.61 -16.79 -3.11
C LEU A 306 19.07 -16.32 -1.76
N ARG A 307 18.49 -17.25 -0.97
CA ARG A 307 17.98 -16.95 0.37
C ARG A 307 19.09 -16.44 1.28
N GLU A 308 20.23 -17.12 1.31
CA GLU A 308 21.41 -16.71 2.10
C GLU A 308 21.94 -15.34 1.65
N SER A 309 22.01 -15.07 0.34
CA SER A 309 22.45 -13.77 -0.20
C SER A 309 21.52 -12.63 0.22
N ILE A 310 20.20 -12.84 0.14
CA ILE A 310 19.20 -11.85 0.60
C ILE A 310 19.30 -11.63 2.10
N GLU A 311 19.40 -12.70 2.89
CA GLU A 311 19.55 -12.61 4.35
C GLU A 311 20.82 -11.83 4.73
N GLU A 312 21.95 -12.14 4.10
CA GLU A 312 23.23 -11.48 4.36
C GLU A 312 23.16 -9.98 4.05
N ARG A 313 22.54 -9.60 2.93
CA ARG A 313 22.33 -8.19 2.57
C ARG A 313 21.45 -7.47 3.60
N LEU A 314 20.34 -8.08 4.01
CA LEU A 314 19.43 -7.51 5.00
C LEU A 314 20.06 -7.40 6.40
N ALA A 315 20.93 -8.36 6.75
CA ALA A 315 21.59 -8.42 8.06
C ALA A 315 22.72 -7.36 8.23
N LYS A 316 23.13 -6.67 7.16
CA LYS A 316 24.11 -5.56 7.24
C LYS A 316 23.63 -4.41 8.11
N HIS A 317 22.32 -4.25 8.26
CA HIS A 317 21.72 -3.17 9.05
C HIS A 317 21.08 -3.72 10.31
N ASP A 318 21.39 -3.11 11.46
CA ASP A 318 20.87 -3.56 12.76
C ASP A 318 19.37 -3.22 12.91
N PRO A 319 18.46 -4.22 12.93
CA PRO A 319 17.02 -3.99 13.04
C PRO A 319 16.57 -3.66 14.48
N THR A 320 17.51 -3.53 15.43
CA THR A 320 17.22 -3.34 16.85
C THR A 320 16.64 -1.96 17.15
N LEU A 321 15.43 -1.91 17.71
CA LEU A 321 14.84 -0.70 18.32
C LEU A 321 15.60 -0.28 19.58
N LYS A 322 16.11 0.95 19.61
CA LYS A 322 16.94 1.51 20.70
C LYS A 322 16.10 2.24 21.76
N LEU A 323 15.25 1.51 22.49
CA LEU A 323 14.29 2.07 23.46
C LEU A 323 14.77 2.03 24.92
N SER A 324 16.03 2.36 25.18
CA SER A 324 16.63 2.29 26.52
C SER A 324 16.37 3.53 27.40
N ALA A 325 16.12 4.69 26.79
CA ALA A 325 15.79 5.93 27.51
C ALA A 325 14.46 5.82 28.28
N ARG A 326 14.25 6.66 29.29
CA ARG A 326 13.01 6.71 30.08
C ARG A 326 12.61 8.18 30.36
N PRO A 327 11.53 8.68 29.74
CA PRO A 327 10.74 8.01 28.69
C PRO A 327 11.57 7.84 27.39
N ALA A 328 11.42 6.70 26.72
CA ALA A 328 11.92 6.55 25.35
C ALA A 328 10.96 7.26 24.41
N VAL A 329 11.44 8.30 23.72
CA VAL A 329 10.61 9.09 22.79
C VAL A 329 10.80 8.60 21.37
N ILE A 330 9.70 8.23 20.72
CA ILE A 330 9.65 7.76 19.34
C ILE A 330 8.85 8.77 18.52
N LEU A 331 9.47 9.31 17.47
CA LEU A 331 8.78 10.11 16.47
C LEU A 331 8.36 9.22 15.29
N VAL A 332 7.11 9.28 14.87
CA VAL A 332 6.63 8.54 13.70
C VAL A 332 6.35 9.52 12.56
N VAL A 333 7.10 9.37 11.47
CA VAL A 333 7.08 10.28 10.31
C VAL A 333 6.76 9.52 9.02
N GLY A 334 6.45 10.25 7.96
CA GLY A 334 6.15 9.67 6.64
C GLY A 334 5.04 10.41 5.90
N VAL A 335 4.86 10.08 4.63
CA VAL A 335 3.87 10.75 3.76
C VAL A 335 2.43 10.38 4.14
N ASN A 336 1.44 11.11 3.63
CA ASN A 336 0.04 10.80 3.88
C ASN A 336 -0.36 9.46 3.25
N GLY A 337 -1.29 8.74 3.88
CA GLY A 337 -1.84 7.49 3.34
C GLY A 337 -1.00 6.22 3.58
N VAL A 338 0.26 6.33 4.04
CA VAL A 338 1.14 5.17 4.30
C VAL A 338 0.85 4.42 5.60
N GLY A 339 -0.18 4.83 6.35
CA GLY A 339 -0.58 4.13 7.58
C GLY A 339 0.12 4.55 8.87
N LYS A 340 0.67 5.77 8.98
CA LYS A 340 1.31 6.29 10.21
C LYS A 340 0.48 6.09 11.49
N THR A 341 -0.73 6.65 11.52
CA THR A 341 -1.64 6.60 12.67
C THR A 341 -1.98 5.16 13.06
N THR A 342 -2.22 4.29 12.07
CA THR A 342 -2.43 2.86 12.26
C THR A 342 -1.19 2.17 12.86
N THR A 343 -0.01 2.47 12.32
CA THR A 343 1.27 1.96 12.84
C THR A 343 1.51 2.38 14.27
N ILE A 344 1.16 3.61 14.67
CA ILE A 344 1.28 4.08 16.05
C ILE A 344 0.41 3.26 16.99
N GLY A 345 -0.86 3.02 16.62
CA GLY A 345 -1.78 2.18 17.41
C GLY A 345 -1.25 0.76 17.59
N LYS A 346 -0.83 0.13 16.49
CA LYS A 346 -0.24 -1.22 16.53
C LYS A 346 1.06 -1.27 17.32
N PHE A 347 1.91 -0.25 17.20
CA PHE A 347 3.17 -0.19 17.92
C PHE A 347 2.97 0.04 19.41
N ALA A 348 1.99 0.87 19.78
CA ALA A 348 1.56 1.01 21.17
C ALA A 348 1.07 -0.34 21.73
N LYS A 349 0.23 -1.07 21.01
CA LYS A 349 -0.22 -2.41 21.42
C LYS A 349 0.95 -3.39 21.53
N PHE A 350 1.85 -3.39 20.55
CA PHE A 350 3.06 -4.22 20.56
C PHE A 350 3.87 -3.97 21.83
N LEU A 351 4.19 -2.72 22.17
CA LEU A 351 4.93 -2.37 23.39
C LEU A 351 4.16 -2.76 24.67
N ARG A 352 2.84 -2.57 24.69
CA ARG A 352 1.97 -2.98 25.81
C ARG A 352 1.94 -4.49 26.03
N ASN A 353 1.95 -5.29 24.95
CA ASN A 353 2.04 -6.74 25.04
C ASN A 353 3.37 -7.20 25.68
N TYR A 354 4.43 -6.40 25.58
CA TYR A 354 5.70 -6.59 26.30
C TYR A 354 5.76 -5.89 27.67
N GLY A 355 4.62 -5.47 28.23
CA GLY A 355 4.51 -4.94 29.58
C GLY A 355 4.98 -3.49 29.76
N ARG A 356 5.18 -2.73 28.68
CA ARG A 356 5.60 -1.32 28.76
C ARG A 356 4.41 -0.39 28.93
N THR A 357 4.55 0.68 29.72
CA THR A 357 3.57 1.77 29.74
C THR A 357 3.81 2.70 28.56
N VAL A 358 2.73 3.13 27.89
CA VAL A 358 2.79 3.89 26.64
C VAL A 358 1.84 5.09 26.71
N VAL A 359 2.33 6.25 26.30
CA VAL A 359 1.51 7.42 25.98
C VAL A 359 1.75 7.85 24.54
N VAL A 360 0.68 8.28 23.87
CA VAL A 360 0.69 8.74 22.49
C VAL A 360 0.41 10.23 22.42
N GLY A 361 1.17 10.98 21.62
CA GLY A 361 0.97 12.42 21.38
C GLY A 361 0.38 12.68 20.00
N ALA A 362 -0.78 13.34 19.94
CA ALA A 362 -1.47 13.66 18.69
C ALA A 362 -0.96 14.98 18.06
N ALA A 363 0.27 14.98 17.56
CA ALA A 363 0.88 16.19 16.99
C ALA A 363 0.57 16.42 15.50
N ASP A 364 -0.21 15.58 14.82
CA ASP A 364 -0.88 15.93 13.54
C ASP A 364 -2.08 16.86 13.81
N THR A 365 -1.80 18.09 14.24
CA THR A 365 -2.82 19.06 14.69
C THR A 365 -3.59 19.73 13.56
N PHE A 366 -3.14 19.54 12.31
CA PHE A 366 -3.82 20.06 11.12
C PHE A 366 -5.05 19.24 10.72
N ARG A 367 -5.13 17.98 11.14
CA ARG A 367 -6.21 17.05 10.76
C ARG A 367 -6.98 16.64 12.00
N ALA A 368 -8.08 17.32 12.29
CA ALA A 368 -8.96 16.98 13.42
C ALA A 368 -9.35 15.49 13.41
N ALA A 369 -9.74 14.96 12.24
CA ALA A 369 -10.05 13.54 12.08
C ALA A 369 -8.86 12.60 12.39
N ALA A 370 -7.61 13.03 12.18
CA ALA A 370 -6.44 12.23 12.51
C ALA A 370 -6.24 12.12 14.04
N VAL A 371 -6.55 13.18 14.80
CA VAL A 371 -6.51 13.17 16.26
C VAL A 371 -7.54 12.17 16.82
N ASP A 372 -8.78 12.19 16.31
CA ASP A 372 -9.83 11.27 16.75
C ASP A 372 -9.56 9.82 16.34
N GLN A 373 -9.01 9.63 15.13
CA GLN A 373 -8.55 8.32 14.67
C GLN A 373 -7.44 7.78 15.58
N LEU A 374 -6.45 8.61 15.92
CA LEU A 374 -5.36 8.23 16.81
C LEU A 374 -5.86 7.90 18.21
N ALA A 375 -6.84 8.66 18.73
CA ALA A 375 -7.46 8.39 20.02
C ALA A 375 -8.12 7.00 20.06
N THR A 376 -8.84 6.64 19.00
CA THR A 376 -9.45 5.32 18.87
C THR A 376 -8.40 4.21 18.87
N TRP A 377 -7.28 4.42 18.18
CA TRP A 377 -6.16 3.47 18.17
C TRP A 377 -5.44 3.37 19.52
N ALA A 378 -5.25 4.48 20.22
CA ALA A 378 -4.64 4.51 21.54
C ALA A 378 -5.50 3.76 22.57
N ASP A 379 -6.81 3.96 22.55
CA ASP A 379 -7.76 3.23 23.41
C ASP A 379 -7.72 1.72 23.15
N ARG A 380 -7.80 1.31 21.87
CA ARG A 380 -7.64 -0.11 21.47
C ARG A 380 -6.30 -0.73 21.89
N ALA A 381 -5.23 0.08 21.92
CA ALA A 381 -3.92 -0.33 22.37
C ALA A 381 -3.79 -0.39 23.90
N GLY A 382 -4.72 0.24 24.63
CA GLY A 382 -4.62 0.46 26.08
C GLY A 382 -3.50 1.44 26.44
N ALA A 383 -3.30 2.48 25.61
CA ALA A 383 -2.32 3.53 25.79
C ALA A 383 -3.01 4.87 26.11
N GLU A 384 -2.36 5.70 26.92
CA GLU A 384 -2.83 7.06 27.19
C GLU A 384 -2.63 7.95 25.95
N ILE A 385 -3.42 9.02 25.81
CA ILE A 385 -3.26 9.98 24.71
C ILE A 385 -3.23 11.43 25.21
N VAL A 386 -2.29 12.20 24.69
CA VAL A 386 -2.23 13.66 24.83
C VAL A 386 -2.72 14.28 23.52
N ARG A 387 -3.81 15.05 23.61
CA ARG A 387 -4.46 15.73 22.48
C ARG A 387 -4.11 17.22 22.48
N PRO A 388 -4.17 17.90 21.31
CA PRO A 388 -4.15 19.36 21.29
C PRO A 388 -5.30 19.93 22.12
N GLN A 389 -5.03 20.99 22.88
CA GLN A 389 -5.99 21.72 23.71
C GLN A 389 -6.89 22.65 22.88
N GLN A 390 -6.41 23.05 21.70
CA GLN A 390 -7.14 23.89 20.76
C GLN A 390 -6.83 23.49 19.31
N PRO A 391 -7.77 23.63 18.37
CA PRO A 391 -7.55 23.34 16.95
C PRO A 391 -6.36 24.15 16.41
N GLY A 392 -5.46 23.50 15.67
CA GLY A 392 -4.26 24.14 15.12
C GLY A 392 -3.19 24.53 16.16
N GLN A 393 -3.23 23.96 17.38
CA GLN A 393 -2.11 24.08 18.32
C GLN A 393 -0.81 23.65 17.65
N ASP A 394 0.29 24.33 17.99
CA ASP A 394 1.63 24.00 17.51
C ASP A 394 2.00 22.53 17.80
N PRO A 395 2.29 21.71 16.78
CA PRO A 395 2.69 20.31 16.91
C PRO A 395 3.83 20.09 17.92
N ALA A 396 4.83 20.97 17.93
CA ALA A 396 5.94 20.89 18.86
C ALA A 396 5.51 21.13 20.32
N SER A 397 4.47 21.94 20.55
CA SER A 397 3.88 22.13 21.88
C SER A 397 3.15 20.88 22.36
N VAL A 398 2.40 20.20 21.48
CA VAL A 398 1.74 18.93 21.83
C VAL A 398 2.77 17.84 22.14
N ALA A 399 3.84 17.75 21.35
CA ALA A 399 4.95 16.83 21.59
C ALA A 399 5.62 17.07 22.95
N PHE A 400 5.90 18.33 23.29
CA PHE A 400 6.45 18.72 24.61
C PHE A 400 5.54 18.29 25.77
N GLN A 401 4.25 18.59 25.67
CA GLN A 401 3.25 18.23 26.69
C GLN A 401 3.13 16.71 26.84
N THR A 402 3.30 15.95 25.76
CA THR A 402 3.28 14.48 25.79
C THR A 402 4.46 13.92 26.58
N VAL A 403 5.66 14.45 26.36
CA VAL A 403 6.88 14.04 27.09
C VAL A 403 6.80 14.47 28.56
N GLU A 404 6.35 15.70 28.82
CA GLU A 404 6.12 16.21 30.19
C GLU A 404 5.13 15.33 30.96
N HIS A 405 4.02 14.96 30.32
CA HIS A 405 3.04 14.03 30.89
C HIS A 405 3.68 12.70 31.24
N ALA A 406 4.43 12.10 30.30
CA ALA A 406 5.12 10.83 30.54
C ALA A 406 6.10 10.88 31.71
N MET A 407 6.88 11.96 31.83
CA MET A 407 7.80 12.16 32.95
C MET A 407 7.05 12.29 34.27
N ARG A 408 5.92 13.01 34.29
CA ARG A 408 5.09 13.21 35.48
C ARG A 408 4.38 11.92 35.93
N THR A 409 3.92 11.09 34.99
CA THR A 409 3.20 9.85 35.28
C THR A 409 4.11 8.62 35.39
N GLY A 410 5.40 8.76 35.08
CA GLY A 410 6.35 7.64 35.05
C GLY A 410 6.12 6.68 33.88
N THR A 411 5.54 7.15 32.78
CA THR A 411 5.30 6.35 31.58
C THR A 411 6.61 6.07 30.84
N GLU A 412 6.86 4.81 30.46
CA GLU A 412 8.14 4.38 29.90
C GLU A 412 8.35 4.78 28.43
N MET A 413 7.26 4.82 27.64
CA MET A 413 7.31 4.99 26.18
C MET A 413 6.42 6.16 25.74
N VAL A 414 6.95 7.01 24.87
CA VAL A 414 6.24 8.14 24.25
C VAL A 414 6.27 7.95 22.74
N ILE A 415 5.10 7.88 22.10
CA ILE A 415 5.01 7.82 20.63
C ILE A 415 4.32 9.09 20.13
N ILE A 416 4.94 9.84 19.23
CA ILE A 416 4.39 11.10 18.72
C ILE A 416 4.01 10.92 17.24
N ASP A 417 2.75 11.18 16.92
CA ASP A 417 2.24 11.26 15.55
C ASP A 417 2.58 12.62 14.94
N THR A 418 3.06 12.66 13.70
CA THR A 418 3.41 13.91 13.00
C THR A 418 2.66 14.05 11.69
N ALA A 419 2.51 15.29 11.20
CA ALA A 419 1.94 15.55 9.88
C ALA A 419 2.74 14.86 8.74
N GLY A 420 2.05 14.52 7.64
CA GLY A 420 2.65 13.84 6.47
C GLY A 420 2.49 14.57 5.13
N ARG A 421 2.17 15.86 5.14
CA ARG A 421 1.87 16.65 3.93
C ARG A 421 3.15 17.09 3.23
N LEU A 422 3.65 16.29 2.28
CA LEU A 422 4.90 16.57 1.55
C LEU A 422 4.78 17.69 0.49
N HIS A 423 3.58 18.22 0.24
CA HIS A 423 3.29 19.18 -0.84
C HIS A 423 4.02 20.53 -0.67
N THR A 424 4.53 20.84 0.52
CA THR A 424 5.40 22.00 0.80
C THR A 424 6.66 21.55 1.53
N LYS A 425 7.65 21.03 0.78
CA LYS A 425 8.91 20.46 1.32
C LYS A 425 9.58 21.28 2.43
N GLY A 426 9.54 22.62 2.34
CA GLY A 426 10.14 23.52 3.34
C GLY A 426 9.39 23.52 4.69
N GLY A 427 8.08 23.76 4.67
CA GLY A 427 7.29 23.92 5.92
C GLY A 427 7.24 22.67 6.78
N LEU A 428 7.16 21.49 6.15
CA LEU A 428 7.09 20.21 6.88
C LEU A 428 8.41 19.87 7.59
N MET A 429 9.55 20.15 6.96
CA MET A 429 10.86 19.85 7.55
C MET A 429 11.22 20.83 8.67
N ASP A 430 10.81 22.09 8.55
CA ASP A 430 10.93 23.08 9.62
C ASP A 430 10.11 22.67 10.85
N GLU A 431 8.89 22.16 10.63
CA GLU A 431 8.01 21.65 11.68
C GLU A 431 8.62 20.43 12.39
N LEU A 432 9.09 19.44 11.64
CA LEU A 432 9.76 18.25 12.21
C LEU A 432 11.01 18.63 12.99
N SER A 433 11.84 19.54 12.45
CA SER A 433 13.03 20.06 13.13
C SER A 433 12.66 20.79 14.43
N LYS A 434 11.56 21.54 14.43
CA LYS A 434 11.04 22.22 15.61
C LYS A 434 10.56 21.22 16.67
N ILE A 435 9.80 20.19 16.29
CA ILE A 435 9.35 19.11 17.19
C ILE A 435 10.57 18.47 17.86
N ARG A 436 11.56 18.07 17.07
CA ARG A 436 12.78 17.43 17.58
C ARG A 436 13.50 18.30 18.60
N ARG A 437 13.79 19.54 18.24
CA ARG A 437 14.47 20.51 19.11
C ARG A 437 13.72 20.77 20.42
N VAL A 438 12.38 20.75 20.40
CA VAL A 438 11.57 21.00 21.60
C VAL A 438 11.54 19.76 22.50
N VAL A 439 11.38 18.57 21.94
CA VAL A 439 11.40 17.29 22.65
C VAL A 439 12.77 17.01 23.29
N GLU A 440 13.86 17.24 22.54
CA GLU A 440 15.24 16.99 22.99
C GLU A 440 15.66 17.86 24.18
N LYS A 441 14.91 18.92 24.52
CA LYS A 441 15.10 19.68 25.77
C LYS A 441 14.70 18.90 27.03
N GLN A 442 13.82 17.92 26.89
CA GLN A 442 13.27 17.14 28.01
C GLN A 442 13.80 15.71 28.03
N SER A 443 13.86 15.04 26.87
CA SER A 443 14.34 13.66 26.75
C SER A 443 14.97 13.43 25.37
N PRO A 444 16.06 12.65 25.23
CA PRO A 444 16.59 12.29 23.93
C PRO A 444 15.57 11.49 23.12
N ILE A 445 15.50 11.78 21.82
CA ILE A 445 14.70 10.99 20.89
C ILE A 445 15.41 9.65 20.67
N ALA A 446 14.74 8.57 21.04
CA ALA A 446 15.26 7.21 20.96
C ALA A 446 15.23 6.69 19.52
N GLU A 447 14.14 6.94 18.80
CA GLU A 447 13.94 6.52 17.41
C GLU A 447 13.12 7.56 16.64
N VAL A 448 13.47 7.78 15.36
CA VAL A 448 12.65 8.45 14.36
C VAL A 448 12.29 7.40 13.31
N LEU A 449 11.05 6.92 13.36
CA LEU A 449 10.55 5.83 12.53
C LEU A 449 9.81 6.38 11.32
N LEU A 450 10.35 6.12 10.13
CA LEU A 450 9.71 6.46 8.86
C LEU A 450 8.81 5.31 8.39
N VAL A 451 7.52 5.60 8.26
CA VAL A 451 6.53 4.64 7.76
C VAL A 451 6.45 4.70 6.24
N LEU A 452 6.60 3.56 5.59
CA LEU A 452 6.49 3.38 4.15
C LEU A 452 5.41 2.34 3.83
N ASP A 453 4.78 2.50 2.67
CA ASP A 453 3.77 1.60 2.14
C ASP A 453 4.39 0.68 1.08
N ALA A 454 4.38 -0.64 1.32
CA ALA A 454 4.95 -1.62 0.41
C ALA A 454 4.24 -1.68 -0.96
N THR A 455 2.99 -1.21 -1.06
CA THR A 455 2.24 -1.20 -2.32
C THR A 455 2.72 -0.09 -3.26
N THR A 456 3.30 0.97 -2.72
CA THR A 456 3.78 2.13 -3.50
C THR A 456 5.12 1.85 -4.20
N GLY A 457 5.82 0.78 -3.81
CA GLY A 457 7.11 0.41 -4.38
C GLY A 457 8.10 1.58 -4.40
N GLN A 458 8.89 1.67 -5.46
CA GLN A 458 9.91 2.71 -5.65
C GLN A 458 9.38 4.16 -5.54
N ASN A 459 8.09 4.39 -5.83
CA ASN A 459 7.50 5.72 -5.77
C ASN A 459 7.37 6.22 -4.33
N GLY A 460 7.06 5.34 -3.37
CA GLY A 460 6.99 5.70 -1.95
C GLY A 460 8.32 6.16 -1.40
N LEU A 461 9.41 5.52 -1.84
CA LEU A 461 10.77 5.90 -1.45
C LEU A 461 11.14 7.31 -1.96
N ALA A 462 10.84 7.62 -3.23
CA ALA A 462 11.11 8.94 -3.80
C ALA A 462 10.37 10.07 -3.06
N GLN A 463 9.15 9.80 -2.59
CA GLN A 463 8.38 10.76 -1.79
C GLN A 463 8.93 10.90 -0.36
N ALA A 464 9.51 9.83 0.19
CA ALA A 464 10.06 9.83 1.54
C ALA A 464 11.51 10.35 1.63
N GLN A 465 12.17 10.58 0.49
CA GLN A 465 13.58 11.01 0.42
C GLN A 465 13.89 12.23 1.31
N ALA A 466 13.00 13.22 1.35
CA ALA A 466 13.19 14.41 2.17
C ALA A 466 13.21 14.10 3.68
N PHE A 467 12.43 13.10 4.13
CA PHE A 467 12.48 12.64 5.53
C PHE A 467 13.79 11.92 5.84
N ILE A 468 14.32 11.16 4.89
CA ILE A 468 15.58 10.44 5.04
C ILE A 468 16.75 11.43 5.17
N GLU A 469 16.79 12.44 4.31
CA GLU A 469 17.86 13.44 4.26
C GLU A 469 17.82 14.43 5.43
N HIS A 470 16.62 14.85 5.86
CA HIS A 470 16.47 15.95 6.82
C HIS A 470 15.74 15.58 8.11
N GLY A 471 15.00 14.47 8.13
CA GLY A 471 14.20 14.06 9.29
C GLY A 471 15.01 13.39 10.39
N GLY A 472 16.25 12.96 10.14
CA GLY A 472 17.07 12.20 11.09
C GLY A 472 16.49 10.81 11.37
N VAL A 473 15.95 10.17 10.33
CA VAL A 473 15.33 8.84 10.41
C VAL A 473 16.35 7.80 10.87
N THR A 474 15.98 7.03 11.89
CA THR A 474 16.83 5.98 12.50
C THR A 474 16.35 4.57 12.16
N GLY A 475 15.10 4.43 11.71
CA GLY A 475 14.51 3.15 11.37
C GLY A 475 13.33 3.27 10.43
N LEU A 476 13.08 2.21 9.66
CA LEU A 476 11.94 2.11 8.75
C LEU A 476 10.87 1.18 9.31
N VAL A 477 9.61 1.51 9.01
CA VAL A 477 8.45 0.65 9.24
C VAL A 477 7.76 0.41 7.91
N ILE A 478 7.68 -0.85 7.49
CA ILE A 478 7.06 -1.22 6.21
C ILE A 478 5.66 -1.74 6.47
N THR A 479 4.66 -1.13 5.85
CA THR A 479 3.24 -1.48 6.02
C THR A 479 2.68 -2.15 4.76
N LYS A 480 1.52 -2.80 4.91
CA LYS A 480 0.75 -3.43 3.81
C LYS A 480 1.52 -4.49 3.03
N LEU A 481 2.36 -5.28 3.72
CA LEU A 481 3.09 -6.39 3.07
C LEU A 481 2.19 -7.58 2.72
N ASP A 482 1.07 -7.75 3.39
CA ASP A 482 0.06 -8.76 3.15
C ASP A 482 -0.61 -8.63 1.77
N GLY A 483 -0.83 -7.39 1.32
CA GLY A 483 -1.39 -7.10 0.00
C GLY A 483 -0.36 -7.04 -1.13
N SER A 484 0.93 -7.27 -0.85
CA SER A 484 2.02 -6.96 -1.78
C SER A 484 2.83 -8.20 -2.18
N ALA A 485 2.86 -8.52 -3.48
CA ALA A 485 3.76 -9.53 -4.05
C ALA A 485 5.23 -9.03 -4.19
N LYS A 486 5.56 -7.89 -3.59
CA LYS A 486 6.75 -7.08 -3.89
C LYS A 486 7.75 -7.05 -2.74
N GLY A 487 8.14 -8.23 -2.25
CA GLY A 487 9.11 -8.35 -1.14
C GLY A 487 10.50 -7.79 -1.46
N GLY A 488 10.86 -7.63 -2.73
CA GLY A 488 12.11 -7.02 -3.17
C GLY A 488 12.23 -5.53 -2.86
N PHE A 489 11.09 -4.84 -2.73
CA PHE A 489 11.06 -3.42 -2.35
C PHE A 489 11.79 -3.15 -1.03
N ILE A 490 11.66 -4.06 -0.07
CA ILE A 490 12.30 -3.97 1.25
C ILE A 490 13.82 -3.92 1.14
N LEU A 491 14.38 -4.83 0.33
CA LEU A 491 15.83 -4.90 0.12
C LEU A 491 16.33 -3.62 -0.56
N ASN A 492 15.65 -3.20 -1.62
CA ASN A 492 16.03 -2.02 -2.37
C ASN A 492 15.97 -0.74 -1.53
N VAL A 493 14.90 -0.54 -0.75
CA VAL A 493 14.79 0.60 0.16
C VAL A 493 15.94 0.60 1.16
N GLN A 494 16.24 -0.55 1.76
CA GLN A 494 17.32 -0.62 2.75
C GLN A 494 18.69 -0.33 2.13
N GLU A 495 18.99 -0.88 0.95
CA GLU A 495 20.27 -0.62 0.26
C GLU A 495 20.41 0.84 -0.18
N ARG A 496 19.34 1.45 -0.71
CA ARG A 496 19.37 2.85 -1.16
C ARG A 496 19.47 3.85 -0.02
N THR A 497 18.84 3.56 1.12
CA THR A 497 18.77 4.50 2.24
C THR A 497 19.85 4.26 3.29
N GLY A 498 20.37 3.04 3.38
CA GLY A 498 21.24 2.61 4.48
C GLY A 498 20.55 2.52 5.84
N ILE A 499 19.21 2.68 5.88
CA ILE A 499 18.44 2.73 7.14
C ILE A 499 17.88 1.33 7.45
N PRO A 500 18.06 0.82 8.69
CA PRO A 500 17.53 -0.47 9.08
C PRO A 500 16.00 -0.48 9.10
N ILE A 501 15.41 -1.58 8.63
CA ILE A 501 14.00 -1.87 8.81
C ILE A 501 13.84 -2.44 10.22
N LYS A 502 12.97 -1.83 11.02
CA LYS A 502 12.78 -2.19 12.43
C LYS A 502 11.49 -3.00 12.62
N LEU A 503 10.44 -2.63 11.89
CA LEU A 503 9.10 -3.16 12.07
C LEU A 503 8.43 -3.42 10.72
N ILE A 504 7.54 -4.41 10.71
CA ILE A 504 6.69 -4.74 9.56
C ILE A 504 5.24 -4.82 10.01
N GLY A 505 4.33 -4.21 9.24
CA GLY A 505 2.89 -4.44 9.31
C GLY A 505 2.42 -5.45 8.25
N GLN A 506 1.70 -6.49 8.68
CA GLN A 506 1.28 -7.64 7.83
C GLN A 506 -0.25 -7.85 7.81
N GLY A 507 -1.03 -6.81 8.04
CA GLY A 507 -2.50 -6.93 8.08
C GLY A 507 -3.16 -5.67 8.59
N GLU A 508 -4.46 -5.74 8.89
CA GLU A 508 -5.26 -4.61 9.37
C GLU A 508 -5.50 -4.64 10.88
N GLY A 509 -5.39 -5.81 11.51
CA GLY A 509 -5.62 -6.03 12.93
C GLY A 509 -4.61 -5.31 13.83
N ILE A 510 -5.04 -4.98 15.05
CA ILE A 510 -4.22 -4.29 16.07
C ILE A 510 -2.95 -5.07 16.44
N GLY A 511 -2.96 -6.40 16.28
CA GLY A 511 -1.83 -7.29 16.52
C GLY A 511 -0.88 -7.47 15.33
N ASP A 512 -1.22 -6.93 14.16
CA ASP A 512 -0.53 -7.25 12.90
C ASP A 512 0.68 -6.33 12.67
N LEU A 513 1.55 -6.25 13.68
CA LEU A 513 2.83 -5.56 13.64
C LEU A 513 3.89 -6.41 14.33
N THR A 514 4.98 -6.68 13.64
CA THR A 514 6.06 -7.54 14.11
C THR A 514 7.43 -6.88 13.94
N GLY A 515 8.42 -7.34 14.71
CA GLY A 515 9.81 -6.94 14.53
C GLY A 515 10.41 -7.50 13.24
N PHE A 516 11.25 -6.71 12.57
CA PHE A 516 11.94 -7.16 11.37
C PHE A 516 13.01 -8.20 11.71
N THR A 517 13.01 -9.32 10.99
CA THR A 517 14.01 -10.38 11.15
C THR A 517 14.51 -10.80 9.77
N PRO A 518 15.76 -10.47 9.39
CA PRO A 518 16.32 -10.78 8.07
C PRO A 518 16.12 -12.23 7.64
N HIS A 519 16.47 -13.18 8.51
CA HIS A 519 16.36 -14.61 8.25
C HIS A 519 14.94 -15.06 7.89
N VAL A 520 13.99 -14.71 8.76
CA VAL A 520 12.57 -15.05 8.60
C VAL A 520 12.00 -14.40 7.33
N PHE A 521 12.38 -13.16 7.06
CA PHE A 521 11.93 -12.44 5.88
C PHE A 521 12.46 -13.11 4.59
N ALA A 522 13.75 -13.40 4.53
CA ALA A 522 14.38 -14.06 3.38
C ALA A 522 13.78 -15.45 3.14
N GLN A 523 13.55 -16.22 4.21
CA GLN A 523 12.89 -17.53 4.14
C GLN A 523 11.48 -17.42 3.56
N ASN A 524 10.66 -16.50 4.06
CA ASN A 524 9.28 -16.33 3.57
C ASN A 524 9.22 -15.85 2.11
N LEU A 525 10.20 -15.05 1.67
CA LEU A 525 10.25 -14.51 0.32
C LEU A 525 10.65 -15.57 -0.73
N VAL A 526 11.66 -16.36 -0.42
CA VAL A 526 12.29 -17.31 -1.36
C VAL A 526 11.74 -18.74 -1.25
N GLY A 527 11.32 -19.15 -0.05
CA GLY A 527 10.92 -20.54 0.27
C GLY A 527 11.94 -21.27 1.14
#